data_AF-Q28BM6-F1
#
_entry.id   AF-Q28BM6-F1
#
_cell.length_a   1.000
_cell.length_b   1.000
_cell.length_c   1.000
_cell.angle_alpha   90.00
_cell.angle_beta   90.00
_cell.angle_gamma   90.00
#
_symmetry.space_group_name_H-M   'P 1'
#
loop_
_entity.id
_entity.type
_entity.pdbx_description
1 polymer ?
#
loop_
_entity_poly.entity_id
_entity_poly.type
_entity_poly.pdbx_seq_one_letter_code
_entity_poly.pdbx_strand_id
1 'polypeptide(L)'
;ELSKYKILLKQLKRSEAEYGDGSRIAFLLQQQDLKYLVENIWAAHSALSACDDLYDLAVVRWDKYFEWSPWNCILLTKDEATAHLKLANAEKAYGIGFIRKMKHRHTLAKNYFSQIPEMAPFLNAEMSNKNPAKNDLIN
;
A
#
# COMPACT_ATOMS: atom_id res chain seq x y z
N GLU A 1 -17.51 14.59 -4.31
CA GLU A 1 -16.57 14.13 -3.25
C GLU A 1 -16.58 12.60 -3.04
N LEU A 2 -17.66 11.95 -2.56
CA LEU A 2 -17.71 10.48 -2.36
C LEU A 2 -17.50 9.63 -3.64
N SER A 3 -17.74 10.18 -4.83
CA SER A 3 -17.57 9.45 -6.10
C SER A 3 -16.10 9.18 -6.46
N LYS A 4 -15.16 10.06 -6.08
CA LYS A 4 -13.75 9.98 -6.49
C LYS A 4 -13.03 8.80 -5.85
N TYR A 5 -13.11 8.68 -4.52
CA TYR A 5 -12.57 7.53 -3.80
C TYR A 5 -13.20 6.21 -4.23
N LYS A 6 -14.48 6.21 -4.62
CA LYS A 6 -15.12 5.02 -5.19
C LYS A 6 -14.50 4.61 -6.53
N ILE A 7 -14.17 5.58 -7.39
CA ILE A 7 -13.49 5.34 -8.66
C ILE A 7 -12.08 4.81 -8.41
N LEU A 8 -11.32 5.47 -7.54
CA LEU A 8 -9.97 5.06 -7.17
C LEU A 8 -9.95 3.64 -6.58
N LEU A 9 -10.91 3.30 -5.72
CA LEU A 9 -11.05 1.95 -5.16
C LEU A 9 -11.36 0.91 -6.22
N LYS A 10 -12.22 1.25 -7.20
CA LYS A 10 -12.51 0.36 -8.33
C LYS A 10 -11.29 0.15 -9.20
N GLN A 11 -10.50 1.19 -9.45
CA GLN A 11 -9.25 1.10 -10.20
C GLN A 11 -8.24 0.20 -9.47
N LEU A 12 -8.05 0.41 -8.16
CA LEU A 12 -7.21 -0.45 -7.32
C LEU A 12 -7.63 -1.92 -7.39
N LYS A 13 -8.92 -2.22 -7.18
CA LYS A 13 -9.42 -3.60 -7.23
C LYS A 13 -9.26 -4.23 -8.62
N ARG A 14 -9.42 -3.44 -9.69
CA ARG A 14 -9.17 -3.91 -11.06
C ARG A 14 -7.69 -4.21 -11.27
N SER A 15 -6.78 -3.29 -10.94
CA SER A 15 -5.34 -3.51 -11.14
C SER A 15 -4.83 -4.69 -10.32
N GLU A 16 -5.35 -4.89 -9.09
CA GLU A 16 -4.98 -6.03 -8.27
C GLU A 16 -5.50 -7.36 -8.83
N ALA A 17 -6.70 -7.38 -9.41
CA ALA A 17 -7.22 -8.57 -10.08
C ALA A 17 -6.35 -8.99 -11.29
N GLU A 18 -5.71 -8.02 -11.98
CA GLU A 18 -4.84 -8.27 -13.13
C GLU A 18 -3.53 -8.99 -12.75
N TYR A 19 -3.08 -8.93 -11.49
CA TYR A 19 -1.92 -9.70 -11.03
C TYR A 19 -2.18 -11.21 -11.00
N GLY A 20 -3.43 -11.63 -10.77
CA GLY A 20 -3.80 -13.06 -10.71
C GLY A 20 -3.11 -13.86 -9.60
N ASP A 21 -2.55 -13.19 -8.59
CA ASP A 21 -1.76 -13.80 -7.50
C ASP A 21 -2.59 -14.16 -6.27
N GLY A 22 -3.91 -14.03 -6.36
CA GLY A 22 -4.83 -14.33 -5.26
C GLY A 22 -4.84 -13.27 -4.16
N SER A 23 -4.36 -12.06 -4.45
CA SER A 23 -4.39 -10.90 -3.55
C SER A 23 -5.79 -10.64 -2.96
N ARG A 24 -5.84 -10.42 -1.64
CA ARG A 24 -7.12 -10.33 -0.89
C ARG A 24 -7.32 -8.99 -0.22
N ILE A 25 -6.25 -8.39 0.28
CA ILE A 25 -6.30 -7.20 1.15
C ILE A 25 -6.95 -6.02 0.44
N ALA A 26 -6.65 -5.79 -0.84
CA ALA A 26 -7.26 -4.72 -1.63
C ALA A 26 -8.79 -4.84 -1.74
N PHE A 27 -9.33 -6.07 -1.72
CA PHE A 27 -10.76 -6.33 -1.87
C PHE A 27 -11.55 -6.13 -0.57
N LEU A 28 -10.89 -6.29 0.58
CA LEU A 28 -11.44 -6.02 1.92
C LEU A 28 -11.65 -4.52 2.16
N LEU A 29 -10.92 -3.65 1.47
CA LEU A 29 -11.09 -2.21 1.63
C LEU A 29 -12.50 -1.73 1.28
N GLN A 30 -13.05 -0.91 2.17
CA GLN A 30 -14.19 -0.07 1.92
C GLN A 30 -13.77 1.32 1.45
N GLN A 31 -14.75 2.08 0.96
CA GLN A 31 -14.50 3.43 0.44
C GLN A 31 -13.97 4.38 1.52
N GLN A 32 -14.45 4.24 2.77
CA GLN A 32 -14.01 5.09 3.89
C GLN A 32 -12.55 4.79 4.26
N ASP A 33 -12.16 3.53 4.24
CA ASP A 33 -10.79 3.11 4.50
C ASP A 33 -9.82 3.65 3.46
N LEU A 34 -10.20 3.58 2.17
CA LEU A 34 -9.38 4.15 1.10
C LEU A 34 -9.29 5.66 1.22
N LYS A 35 -10.41 6.34 1.55
CA LYS A 35 -10.39 7.79 1.79
C LYS A 35 -9.42 8.14 2.92
N TYR A 36 -9.47 7.41 4.03
CA TYR A 36 -8.54 7.63 5.15
C TYR A 36 -7.09 7.40 4.71
N LEU A 37 -6.81 6.32 3.98
CA LEU A 37 -5.48 6.03 3.44
C LEU A 37 -4.97 7.20 2.59
N VAL A 38 -5.77 7.67 1.64
CA VAL A 38 -5.37 8.75 0.73
C VAL A 38 -5.18 10.06 1.48
N GLU A 39 -6.15 10.49 2.30
CA GLU A 39 -6.12 11.80 2.96
C GLU A 39 -5.16 11.86 4.16
N ASN A 40 -5.15 10.85 5.02
CA ASN A 40 -4.41 10.91 6.30
C ASN A 40 -3.01 10.28 6.21
N ILE A 41 -2.83 9.25 5.38
CA ILE A 41 -1.53 8.59 5.22
C ILE A 41 -0.75 9.20 4.07
N TRP A 42 -1.42 9.51 2.96
CA TRP A 42 -0.79 10.06 1.76
C TRP A 42 -0.92 11.59 1.61
N ALA A 43 -1.69 12.26 2.47
CA ALA A 43 -1.98 13.70 2.40
C ALA A 43 -2.75 14.13 1.14
N ALA A 44 -3.37 13.18 0.42
CA ALA A 44 -4.03 13.37 -0.87
C ALA A 44 -3.13 13.85 -2.00
N HIS A 45 -1.81 13.64 -1.89
CA HIS A 45 -0.83 14.00 -2.91
C HIS A 45 0.00 12.80 -3.37
N SER A 46 0.44 12.81 -4.62
CA SER A 46 1.48 11.90 -5.11
C SER A 46 2.72 11.99 -4.21
N ALA A 47 3.27 10.83 -3.86
CA ALA A 47 4.48 10.73 -3.07
C ALA A 47 5.69 11.37 -3.76
N LEU A 48 5.74 11.38 -5.10
CA LEU A 48 6.89 11.85 -5.88
C LEU A 48 6.76 13.32 -6.29
N SER A 49 5.72 13.67 -7.03
CA SER A 49 5.50 15.03 -7.56
C SER A 49 4.72 15.96 -6.64
N ALA A 50 4.09 15.43 -5.58
CA ALA A 50 3.11 16.16 -4.77
C ALA A 50 1.87 16.64 -5.54
N CYS A 51 1.52 16.03 -6.68
CA CYS A 51 0.27 16.28 -7.40
C CYS A 51 -0.95 15.88 -6.56
N ASP A 52 -1.98 16.72 -6.43
CA ASP A 52 -3.25 16.46 -5.73
C ASP A 52 -4.43 16.13 -6.64
N ASP A 53 -4.22 16.02 -7.96
CA ASP A 53 -5.32 15.66 -8.85
C ASP A 53 -5.73 14.20 -8.65
N LEU A 54 -6.73 13.98 -7.79
CA LEU A 54 -7.31 12.68 -7.49
C LEU A 54 -7.74 11.87 -8.73
N TYR A 55 -8.00 12.52 -9.88
CA TYR A 55 -8.32 11.80 -11.12
C TYR A 55 -7.10 11.17 -11.78
N ASP A 56 -5.92 11.76 -11.54
CA ASP A 56 -4.65 11.26 -12.03
C ASP A 56 -3.92 10.40 -10.99
N LEU A 57 -4.36 10.39 -9.74
CA LEU A 57 -3.76 9.54 -8.73
C LEU A 57 -4.18 8.06 -8.86
N ALA A 58 -3.25 7.19 -8.51
CA ALA A 58 -3.38 5.75 -8.41
C ALA A 58 -2.64 5.26 -7.15
N VAL A 59 -3.22 4.30 -6.45
CA VAL A 59 -2.54 3.62 -5.34
C VAL A 59 -2.08 2.26 -5.84
N VAL A 60 -0.77 2.05 -5.92
CA VAL A 60 -0.18 0.79 -6.43
C VAL A 60 0.69 0.13 -5.38
N ARG A 61 1.13 -1.11 -5.64
CA ARG A 61 2.08 -1.83 -4.77
C ARG A 61 3.39 -1.06 -4.66
N TRP A 62 3.93 -0.92 -3.45
CA TRP A 62 5.26 -0.38 -3.22
C TRP A 62 6.34 -1.39 -3.61
N ASP A 63 6.20 -2.61 -3.11
CA ASP A 63 6.97 -3.77 -3.58
C ASP A 63 6.04 -4.66 -4.40
N LYS A 64 6.32 -4.74 -5.70
CA LYS A 64 5.50 -5.47 -6.68
C LYS A 64 5.45 -6.97 -6.44
N TYR A 65 6.40 -7.52 -5.69
CA TYR A 65 6.48 -8.96 -5.39
C TYR A 65 5.59 -9.37 -4.20
N PHE A 66 5.07 -8.40 -3.46
CA PHE A 66 4.15 -8.63 -2.36
C PHE A 66 2.76 -8.13 -2.73
N GLU A 67 1.72 -8.78 -2.19
CA GLU A 67 0.35 -8.35 -2.44
C GLU A 67 0.14 -6.89 -1.99
N TRP A 68 -0.80 -6.20 -2.64
CA TRP A 68 -1.14 -4.86 -2.22
C TRP A 68 -1.70 -4.87 -0.80
N SER A 69 -1.23 -3.95 0.02
CA SER A 69 -1.81 -3.67 1.32
C SER A 69 -1.62 -2.20 1.67
N PRO A 70 -2.35 -1.65 2.66
CA PRO A 70 -2.13 -0.29 3.14
C PRO A 70 -0.67 -0.03 3.57
N TRP A 71 0.08 -1.08 3.93
CA TRP A 71 1.49 -1.03 4.32
C TRP A 71 2.47 -1.56 3.27
N ASN A 72 1.99 -1.88 2.07
CA ASN A 72 2.79 -2.18 0.87
C ASN A 72 2.23 -1.38 -0.32
N CYS A 73 1.85 -0.12 -0.10
CA CYS A 73 1.28 0.72 -1.15
C CYS A 73 2.05 2.03 -1.33
N ILE A 74 1.83 2.69 -2.46
CA ILE A 74 2.26 4.06 -2.72
C ILE A 74 1.20 4.80 -3.54
N LEU A 75 0.91 6.04 -3.15
CA LEU A 75 0.05 6.95 -3.91
C LEU A 75 0.91 7.75 -4.90
N LEU A 76 0.61 7.65 -6.18
CA LEU A 76 1.36 8.26 -7.28
C LEU A 76 0.38 8.77 -8.35
N THR A 77 0.84 9.61 -9.26
CA THR A 77 0.13 9.80 -10.54
C THR A 77 0.17 8.52 -11.37
N LYS A 78 -0.70 8.36 -12.38
CA LYS A 78 -0.73 7.16 -13.24
C LYS A 78 0.59 6.95 -13.99
N ASP A 79 1.23 8.02 -14.44
CA ASP A 79 2.50 7.96 -15.15
C ASP A 79 3.64 7.56 -14.20
N GLU A 80 3.69 8.17 -13.01
CA GLU A 80 4.64 7.78 -11.97
C GLU A 80 4.44 6.33 -11.51
N ALA A 81 3.18 5.89 -11.36
CA ALA A 81 2.85 4.51 -11.02
C ALA A 81 3.36 3.54 -12.10
N THR A 82 3.17 3.87 -13.36
CA THR A 82 3.67 3.09 -14.50
C THR A 82 5.20 3.00 -14.48
N ALA A 83 5.90 4.10 -14.16
CA ALA A 83 7.35 4.11 -14.01
C ALA A 83 7.81 3.29 -12.79
N HIS A 84 7.12 3.43 -11.66
CA HIS A 84 7.42 2.73 -10.42
C HIS A 84 7.30 1.20 -10.56
N LEU A 85 6.24 0.71 -11.20
CA LEU A 85 6.02 -0.73 -11.39
C LEU A 85 7.05 -1.40 -12.31
N LYS A 86 7.74 -0.62 -13.16
CA LYS A 86 8.87 -1.11 -13.98
C LYS A 86 10.14 -1.32 -13.18
N LEU A 87 10.26 -0.74 -11.98
CA LEU A 87 11.43 -0.91 -11.13
C LEU A 87 11.58 -2.36 -10.70
N ALA A 88 12.81 -2.88 -10.73
CA ALA A 88 13.11 -4.20 -10.21
C ALA A 88 13.05 -4.24 -8.68
N ASN A 89 13.51 -3.18 -8.02
CA ASN A 89 13.51 -3.08 -6.56
C ASN A 89 13.37 -1.62 -6.14
N ALA A 90 12.25 -1.28 -5.49
CA ALA A 90 11.96 0.07 -5.02
C ALA A 90 12.94 0.54 -3.93
N GLU A 91 13.40 -0.35 -3.04
CA GLU A 91 14.36 -0.01 -1.98
C GLU A 91 15.77 0.30 -2.52
N LYS A 92 16.10 -0.12 -3.74
CA LYS A 92 17.37 0.21 -4.40
C LYS A 92 17.25 1.38 -5.38
N ALA A 93 16.08 1.57 -5.97
CA ALA A 93 15.85 2.61 -6.99
C ALA A 93 15.65 4.00 -6.38
N TYR A 94 15.05 4.09 -5.20
CA TYR A 94 14.79 5.37 -4.55
C TYR A 94 15.88 5.75 -3.55
N GLY A 95 16.02 7.06 -3.32
CA GLY A 95 16.94 7.59 -2.31
C GLY A 95 16.51 7.22 -0.89
N ILE A 96 17.49 7.03 0.02
CA ILE A 96 17.26 6.59 1.40
C ILE A 96 16.29 7.50 2.18
N GLY A 97 16.34 8.82 1.95
CA GLY A 97 15.43 9.77 2.57
C GLY A 97 13.97 9.55 2.16
N PHE A 98 13.74 9.19 0.90
CA PHE A 98 12.42 8.86 0.38
C PHE A 98 11.91 7.53 0.96
N ILE A 99 12.75 6.49 0.94
CA ILE A 99 12.42 5.18 1.51
C ILE A 99 12.03 5.30 3.00
N ARG A 100 12.75 6.11 3.78
CA ARG A 100 12.39 6.37 5.18
C ARG A 100 11.01 6.99 5.33
N LYS A 101 10.65 7.95 4.47
CA LYS A 101 9.30 8.54 4.44
C LYS A 101 8.23 7.49 4.10
N MET A 102 8.50 6.62 3.12
CA MET A 102 7.57 5.55 2.74
C MET A 102 7.35 4.56 3.88
N LYS A 103 8.44 4.09 4.52
CA LYS A 103 8.37 3.22 5.70
C LYS A 103 7.57 3.85 6.83
N HIS A 104 7.76 5.15 7.09
CA HIS A 104 6.97 5.85 8.09
C HIS A 104 5.47 5.85 7.77
N ARG A 105 5.10 6.18 6.52
CA ARG A 105 3.69 6.13 6.07
C ARG A 105 3.11 4.72 6.17
N HIS A 106 3.88 3.69 5.80
CA HIS A 106 3.47 2.30 5.97
C HIS A 106 3.25 1.94 7.44
N THR A 107 4.10 2.38 8.35
CA THR A 107 3.89 2.18 9.79
C THR A 107 2.60 2.85 10.27
N LEU A 108 2.32 4.09 9.83
CA LEU A 108 1.06 4.76 10.16
C LEU A 108 -0.15 3.97 9.63
N ALA A 109 -0.06 3.45 8.40
CA ALA A 109 -1.10 2.60 7.86
C ALA A 109 -1.28 1.33 8.69
N LYS A 110 -0.21 0.63 9.09
CA LYS A 110 -0.31 -0.56 9.96
C LYS A 110 -1.06 -0.25 11.25
N ASN A 111 -0.72 0.86 11.91
CA ASN A 111 -1.33 1.23 13.18
C ASN A 111 -2.84 1.52 13.08
N TYR A 112 -3.28 2.12 11.96
CA TYR A 112 -4.70 2.37 11.72
C TYR A 112 -5.43 1.08 11.32
N PHE A 113 -4.91 0.37 10.33
CA PHE A 113 -5.56 -0.79 9.74
C PHE A 113 -5.52 -2.04 10.65
N SER A 114 -4.63 -2.09 11.65
CA SER A 114 -4.65 -3.16 12.68
C SER A 114 -5.90 -3.17 13.54
N GLN A 115 -6.62 -2.04 13.61
CA GLN A 115 -7.86 -1.93 14.36
C GLN A 115 -9.04 -2.53 13.62
N ILE A 116 -8.89 -2.80 12.32
CA ILE A 116 -9.94 -3.39 11.49
C ILE A 116 -9.87 -4.92 11.63
N PRO A 117 -10.90 -5.59 12.18
CA PRO A 117 -10.85 -7.03 12.45
C PRO A 117 -10.56 -7.88 11.21
N GLU A 118 -11.07 -7.48 10.05
CA GLU A 118 -10.88 -8.17 8.77
C GLU A 118 -9.42 -8.11 8.28
N MET A 119 -8.67 -7.08 8.67
CA MET A 119 -7.29 -6.84 8.23
C MET A 119 -6.25 -7.34 9.24
N ALA A 120 -6.62 -7.48 10.51
CA ALA A 120 -5.73 -7.91 11.58
C ALA A 120 -4.99 -9.25 11.31
N PRO A 121 -5.62 -10.29 10.73
CA PRO A 121 -4.92 -11.54 10.44
C PRO A 121 -3.73 -11.37 9.48
N PHE A 122 -3.86 -10.49 8.48
CA PHE A 122 -2.81 -10.22 7.49
C PHE A 122 -1.62 -9.50 8.10
N LEU A 123 -1.87 -8.59 9.05
CA LEU A 123 -0.82 -7.89 9.79
C LEU A 123 -0.05 -8.82 10.74
N ASN A 124 -0.76 -9.71 11.42
CA ASN A 124 -0.14 -10.68 12.31
C ASN A 124 0.77 -11.66 11.54
N ALA A 125 0.31 -12.14 10.38
CA ALA A 125 1.12 -13.00 9.51
C ALA A 125 2.41 -12.30 9.03
N GLU A 126 2.33 -11.04 8.63
CA GLU A 126 3.47 -10.21 8.26
C GLU A 126 4.46 -9.98 9.43
N MET A 127 3.95 -9.82 10.65
CA MET A 127 4.79 -9.66 11.84
C MET A 127 5.46 -10.97 12.25
N SER A 128 4.78 -12.11 12.11
CA SER A 128 5.37 -13.44 12.33
C SER A 128 6.45 -13.76 11.30
N ASN A 129 6.27 -13.41 10.02
CA ASN A 129 7.27 -13.61 8.97
C ASN A 129 8.54 -12.75 9.14
N LYS A 130 8.47 -11.66 9.91
CA LYS A 130 9.64 -10.81 10.24
C LYS A 130 10.38 -11.26 11.50
N ASN A 131 9.86 -12.22 12.25
CA ASN A 131 10.51 -12.81 13.43
C ASN A 131 10.80 -14.31 13.22
N PRO A 132 11.92 -14.68 12.57
CA PRO A 132 12.42 -16.06 12.66
C PRO A 132 13.07 -16.38 14.02
N ALA A 133 13.21 -15.41 14.93
CA ALA A 133 13.86 -15.63 16.22
C ALA A 133 12.88 -16.11 17.30
N LYS A 134 12.56 -17.41 17.29
CA LYS A 134 12.26 -18.28 18.45
C LYS A 134 11.68 -19.61 17.95
N ASN A 135 12.54 -20.50 17.45
CA ASN A 135 12.27 -21.94 17.46
C ASN A 135 13.54 -22.81 17.61
N ASP A 136 14.73 -22.23 17.80
CA ASP A 136 15.98 -22.99 18.01
C ASP A 136 16.32 -23.23 19.49
N LEU A 137 15.32 -23.57 20.33
CA LEU A 137 15.57 -24.04 21.70
C LEU A 137 14.59 -25.15 22.10
N ILE A 138 14.50 -26.20 21.26
CA ILE A 138 14.13 -27.54 21.75
C ILE A 138 14.95 -28.55 20.95
N ASN A 139 16.13 -28.89 21.47
CA ASN A 139 16.78 -30.19 21.35
C ASN A 139 17.72 -30.35 22.54
#